data_AF-A0A1Y6GWF5-F1
#
_entry.id   AF-A0A1Y6GWF5-F1
#
_cell.length_a   1.000
_cell.length_b   1.000
_cell.length_c   1.000
_cell.angle_alpha   90.00
_cell.angle_beta   90.00
_cell.angle_gamma   90.00
#
_symmetry.space_group_name_H-M   'P 1'
#
loop_
_entity.id
_entity.type
_entity.pdbx_description
1 polymer ?
#
loop_
_entity_poly.entity_id
_entity_poly.type
_entity_poly.pdbx_seq_one_letter_code
_entity_poly.pdbx_strand_id
1 'polypeptide(L)' 'MSAHNSLRSAFGCAALALLLVACKAEPSTTAEASISPYNHTEDYIHQLYIDGQWGGNSRPYGGGSFVCCVTYPR' A
#
# COMPACT_ATOMS: atom_id res chain seq x y z
N MET A 1 -19.72 39.41 27.50
CA MET A 1 -18.82 38.84 26.46
C MET A 1 -18.61 37.32 26.52
N SER A 2 -18.87 36.62 27.64
CA SER A 2 -18.50 35.19 27.81
C SER A 2 -19.33 34.17 26.98
N ALA A 3 -20.65 34.36 26.88
CA ALA A 3 -21.54 33.39 26.20
C ALA A 3 -21.34 33.30 24.67
N HIS A 4 -20.98 34.41 24.02
CA HIS A 4 -20.77 34.45 22.57
C HIS A 4 -19.50 33.70 22.13
N ASN A 5 -18.44 33.72 22.94
CA ASN A 5 -17.22 32.97 22.66
C ASN A 5 -17.42 31.46 22.85
N SER A 6 -18.21 31.06 23.86
CA SER A 6 -18.55 29.65 24.10
C SER A 6 -19.41 29.07 22.97
N LEU A 7 -20.37 29.84 22.46
CA LEU A 7 -21.23 29.42 21.35
C LEU A 7 -20.46 29.32 20.02
N ARG A 8 -19.54 30.26 19.76
CA ARG A 8 -18.63 30.23 18.61
C ARG A 8 -17.70 29.02 18.61
N SER A 9 -17.14 28.68 19.78
CA SER A 9 -16.27 27.52 19.94
C SER A 9 -17.01 26.21 19.72
N ALA A 10 -18.25 26.10 20.23
CA ALA A 10 -19.08 24.91 20.05
C ALA A 10 -19.44 24.67 18.57
N PHE A 11 -19.78 25.73 17.83
CA PHE A 11 -20.02 25.66 16.39
C PHE A 11 -18.77 25.25 15.60
N GLY A 12 -17.59 25.76 15.97
CA GLY A 12 -16.32 25.39 15.34
C GLY A 12 -16.01 23.90 15.50
N CYS A 13 -16.20 23.35 16.71
CA CYS A 13 -15.98 21.93 16.97
C CYS A 13 -16.99 21.04 16.23
N ALA A 14 -18.27 21.44 16.19
CA ALA A 14 -19.30 20.71 15.45
C ALA A 14 -19.01 20.69 13.94
N ALA A 15 -18.59 21.82 13.36
CA ALA A 15 -18.21 21.90 11.95
C ALA A 15 -16.99 21.02 11.63
N LEU A 16 -15.96 21.02 12.49
CA LEU A 16 -14.78 20.17 12.31
C LEU A 16 -15.13 18.68 12.41
N ALA A 17 -15.99 18.29 13.37
CA ALA A 17 -16.45 16.92 13.51
C ALA A 17 -17.26 16.45 12.28
N LEU A 18 -18.11 17.32 11.72
CA LEU A 18 -18.86 17.03 10.50
C LEU A 18 -17.93 16.86 9.27
N LEU A 19 -16.88 17.68 9.15
CA LEU A 19 -15.90 17.56 8.08
C LEU A 19 -15.07 16.28 8.19
N LEU A 20 -14.70 15.87 9.40
CA LEU A 20 -13.97 14.62 9.65
C LEU A 20 -14.82 13.39 9.33
N VAL A 21 -16.14 13.43 9.62
CA VAL A 21 -17.08 12.35 9.27
C VAL A 21 -17.32 12.25 7.76
N ALA A 22 -17.26 13.37 7.04
CA ALA A 22 -17.43 13.40 5.59
C ALA A 22 -16.17 12.95 4.81
N CYS A 23 -15.01 12.89 5.47
CA CYS A 23 -13.77 12.48 4.83
C CYS A 23 -13.79 10.96 4.56
N LYS A 24 -13.93 10.58 3.30
CA LYS A 24 -13.76 9.19 2.83
C LYS A 24 -12.37 9.06 2.24
N ALA A 25 -11.64 8.03 2.66
CA ALA A 25 -10.42 7.65 1.97
C ALA A 25 -10.79 7.19 0.56
N GLU A 26 -10.16 7.80 -0.45
CA GLU A 26 -10.25 7.32 -1.82
C GLU A 26 -9.73 5.87 -1.90
N PRO A 27 -10.34 5.01 -2.73
CA PRO A 27 -9.84 3.66 -2.93
C PRO A 27 -8.41 3.74 -3.50
N SER A 28 -7.51 2.94 -2.96
CA SER A 28 -6.15 2.88 -3.49
C SER A 28 -6.17 2.39 -4.94
N THR A 29 -5.45 3.09 -5.80
CA THR A 29 -5.18 2.68 -7.19
C THR A 29 -4.16 1.56 -7.28
N THR A 30 -3.59 1.14 -6.15
CA THR A 30 -2.56 0.11 -6.08
C THR A 30 -2.89 -0.99 -5.06
N ALA A 31 -2.45 -2.20 -5.35
CA ALA A 31 -2.53 -3.34 -4.45
C ALA A 31 -1.12 -3.82 -4.08
N GLU A 32 -1.02 -4.54 -2.97
CA GLU A 32 0.20 -5.21 -2.55
C GLU A 32 0.06 -6.72 -2.78
N ALA A 33 1.13 -7.34 -3.26
CA ALA A 33 1.20 -8.79 -3.43
C ALA A 33 2.57 -9.34 -3.03
N SER A 34 2.58 -10.63 -2.72
CA SER A 34 3.81 -11.42 -2.68
C SER A 34 3.98 -12.12 -4.02
N ILE A 35 5.12 -11.92 -4.68
CA ILE A 35 5.42 -12.51 -5.99
C ILE A 35 6.44 -13.63 -5.80
N SER A 36 6.13 -14.81 -6.34
CA SER A 36 7.09 -15.91 -6.45
C SER A 36 7.42 -16.16 -7.93
N PRO A 37 8.70 -16.28 -8.29
CA PRO A 37 9.09 -16.60 -9.65
C PRO A 37 8.88 -18.08 -9.94
N TYR A 38 8.52 -18.38 -11.18
CA TYR A 38 8.64 -19.70 -11.77
C TYR A 38 9.41 -19.59 -13.07
N ASN A 39 10.56 -20.26 -13.14
CA ASN A 39 11.45 -20.19 -14.28
C ASN A 39 11.15 -21.34 -15.24
N HIS A 40 10.81 -21.03 -16.49
CA HIS A 40 10.51 -22.00 -17.55
C HIS A 40 11.71 -22.26 -18.48
N THR A 41 12.92 -21.86 -18.08
CA THR A 41 14.14 -22.00 -18.86
C THR A 41 15.12 -22.97 -18.19
N GLU A 42 16.16 -23.34 -18.93
CA GLU A 42 17.27 -24.16 -18.42
C GLU A 42 18.31 -23.35 -17.62
N ASP A 43 18.28 -22.02 -17.73
CA ASP A 43 19.24 -21.13 -17.09
C ASP A 43 18.85 -20.83 -15.65
N TYR A 44 19.85 -20.79 -14.77
CA TYR A 44 19.63 -20.42 -13.36
C TYR A 44 19.60 -18.89 -13.21
N ILE A 45 18.55 -18.36 -12.58
CA ILE A 45 18.45 -16.93 -12.29
C ILE A 45 19.03 -16.67 -10.91
N HIS A 46 20.25 -16.16 -10.86
CA HIS A 46 20.98 -15.87 -9.61
C HIS A 46 20.51 -14.62 -8.89
N GLN A 47 19.82 -13.72 -9.58
CA GLN A 47 19.58 -12.35 -9.13
C GLN A 47 18.23 -11.86 -9.63
N LEU A 48 17.14 -12.40 -9.06
CA LEU A 48 15.82 -11.87 -9.34
C LEU A 48 15.59 -10.61 -8.50
N TYR A 49 15.20 -9.53 -9.16
CA TYR A 49 14.80 -8.29 -8.49
C TYR A 49 13.46 -7.82 -9.02
N ILE A 50 12.58 -7.37 -8.12
CA ILE A 50 11.32 -6.71 -8.46
C ILE A 50 11.33 -5.37 -7.74
N ASP A 51 11.22 -4.28 -8.50
CA ASP A 51 11.30 -2.90 -7.98
C ASP A 51 12.52 -2.65 -7.07
N GLY A 52 13.66 -3.25 -7.42
CA GLY A 52 14.91 -3.15 -6.65
C GLY A 52 14.98 -4.03 -5.39
N GLN A 53 13.91 -4.73 -5.02
CA GLN A 53 13.93 -5.71 -3.93
C GLN A 53 14.43 -7.07 -4.40
N TRP A 54 15.33 -7.67 -3.63
CA TRP A 54 15.88 -9.00 -3.94
C TRP A 54 14.84 -10.10 -3.70
N GLY A 55 14.55 -10.85 -4.75
CA GLY A 55 13.59 -11.96 -4.76
C GLY A 55 14.21 -13.34 -4.62
N GLY A 56 15.48 -13.42 -4.30
CA GLY A 56 16.20 -14.68 -4.26
C GLY A 56 16.52 -15.21 -5.65
N ASN A 57 16.73 -16.52 -5.70
CA ASN A 57 17.16 -17.21 -6.89
C ASN A 57 16.03 -18.07 -7.44
N SER A 58 15.96 -18.23 -8.76
CA SER A 58 14.99 -19.11 -9.41
C SER A 58 15.70 -20.25 -10.14
N ARG A 59 15.32 -21.48 -9.80
CA ARG A 59 15.92 -22.71 -10.34
C ARG A 59 15.39 -23.00 -11.75
N PRO A 60 16.17 -23.63 -12.64
CA PRO A 60 15.68 -24.11 -13.93
C PRO A 60 14.42 -24.96 -13.77
N TYR A 61 13.41 -24.69 -14.60
CA TYR A 61 12.09 -25.36 -14.54
C TYR A 61 11.48 -25.42 -13.14
N GLY A 62 11.67 -24.39 -12.33
CA GLY A 62 11.28 -24.41 -10.92
C GLY A 62 11.08 -23.02 -10.30
N GLY A 63 10.65 -23.06 -9.03
CA GLY A 63 10.37 -21.85 -8.25
C GLY A 63 11.58 -21.26 -7.52
N GLY A 64 11.35 -20.11 -6.90
CA GLY A 64 12.32 -19.41 -6.04
C GLY A 64 11.68 -18.82 -4.77
N SER A 65 12.43 -17.96 -4.08
CA SER A 65 11.95 -17.23 -2.90
C SER A 65 10.84 -16.22 -3.28
N PHE A 66 10.04 -15.81 -2.31
CA PHE A 66 9.04 -14.75 -2.51
C PHE A 66 9.66 -13.36 -2.34
N VAL A 67 9.28 -12.42 -3.21
CA VAL A 67 9.38 -10.97 -2.94
C VAL A 67 8.07 -10.54 -2.29
N CYS A 68 8.12 -10.06 -1.06
CA CYS A 68 6.92 -9.50 -0.41
C CYS A 68 6.61 -8.09 -0.93
N CYS A 69 5.35 -7.72 -0.76
CA CYS A 69 4.97 -6.33 -0.59
C CYS A 69 5.23 -5.51 -1.87
N VAL A 70 5.12 -6.17 -3.03
CA VAL A 70 5.24 -5.54 -4.33
C VAL A 70 3.98 -4.74 -4.57
N THR A 71 4.14 -3.44 -4.76
CA THR A 71 3.04 -2.55 -5.11
C THR A 71 2.80 -2.61 -6.61
N TYR A 72 1.61 -2.99 -7.03
CA TYR A 72 1.22 -3.02 -8.44
C TYR A 72 -0.08 -2.25 -8.68
N PRO A 73 -0.29 -1.68 -9.87
CA PRO A 73 -1.55 -1.04 -10.23
C PRO A 73 -2.72 -2.03 -10.12
N ARG A 74 -3.87 -1.56 -9.61
CA ARG A 74 -5.12 -2.31 -9.69
C ARG A 74 -5.71 -2.31 -11.10
#